data_AF-A0A358KK55-F1
#
_entry.id   AF-A0A358KK55-F1
#
_cell.length_a   1.000
_cell.length_b   1.000
_cell.length_c   1.000
_cell.angle_alpha   90.00
_cell.angle_beta   90.00
_cell.angle_gamma   90.00
#
_symmetry.space_group_name_H-M   'P 1'
#
loop_
_entity.id
_entity.type
_entity.pdbx_description
1 polymer ?
#
loop_
_entity_poly.entity_id
_entity_poly.type
_entity_poly.pdbx_seq_one_letter_code
_entity_poly.pdbx_strand_id
1 'polypeptide(L)' 'AAMGVAEFVKADMVKPGATVIDVGVNRVDDPAAEKGYRLVGDVDFPAVKPV' A
#
# COMPACT_ATOMS: atom_id res chain seq x y z
N ALA A 1 0.62 -8.46 -1.74
CA ALA A 1 -0.32 -8.30 -2.87
C ALA A 1 0.45 -7.92 -4.12
N ALA A 2 -0.06 -8.28 -5.31
CA ALA A 2 0.53 -7.97 -6.63
C ALA A 2 -0.58 -7.59 -7.62
N MET A 3 -1.51 -6.75 -7.16
CA MET A 3 -2.68 -6.28 -7.92
C MET A 3 -2.37 -5.04 -8.76
N GLY A 4 -1.33 -4.28 -8.42
CA GLY A 4 -0.98 -3.05 -9.14
C GLY A 4 -2.02 -1.95 -8.97
N VAL A 5 -2.67 -1.92 -7.81
CA VAL A 5 -3.65 -0.89 -7.43
C VAL A 5 -3.25 -0.36 -6.08
N ALA A 6 -2.93 0.94 -6.03
CA ALA A 6 -2.47 1.61 -4.81
C ALA A 6 -3.45 1.41 -3.66
N GLU A 7 -2.92 0.98 -2.51
CA GLU A 7 -3.65 0.92 -1.22
C GLU A 7 -4.95 0.07 -1.26
N PHE A 8 -5.07 -0.88 -2.18
CA PHE A 8 -6.25 -1.74 -2.31
C PHE A 8 -6.50 -2.64 -1.09
N VAL A 9 -5.45 -3.28 -0.56
CA VAL A 9 -5.59 -4.20 0.59
C VAL A 9 -5.86 -3.39 1.85
N LYS A 10 -7.05 -3.57 2.42
CA LYS A 10 -7.52 -2.89 3.63
C LYS A 10 -7.40 -3.78 4.88
N ALA A 11 -7.47 -3.15 6.06
CA ALA A 11 -7.25 -3.80 7.36
C ALA A 11 -8.21 -4.97 7.63
N ASP A 12 -9.47 -4.83 7.25
CA ASP A 12 -10.52 -5.84 7.39
C ASP A 12 -10.32 -7.06 6.47
N MET A 13 -9.51 -6.92 5.42
CA MET A 13 -9.12 -8.01 4.53
C MET A 13 -7.96 -8.85 5.10
N VAL A 14 -7.27 -8.35 6.14
CA VAL A 14 -6.09 -8.99 6.72
C VAL A 14 -6.49 -9.72 8.00
N LYS A 15 -6.13 -11.01 8.07
CA LYS A 15 -6.33 -11.81 9.28
C LYS A 15 -5.38 -11.34 10.39
N PRO A 16 -5.85 -11.19 11.65
CA PRO A 16 -4.97 -10.87 12.77
C PRO A 16 -3.80 -11.84 12.90
N GLY A 17 -2.58 -11.28 13.05
CA GLY A 17 -1.34 -12.05 13.13
C GLY A 17 -0.82 -12.61 11.80
N ALA A 18 -1.39 -12.23 10.65
CA ALA A 18 -0.86 -12.59 9.34
C ALA A 18 0.40 -11.78 8.98
N THR A 19 1.36 -12.43 8.32
CA THR A 19 2.49 -11.73 7.70
C THR A 19 2.05 -11.18 6.34
N VAL A 20 2.09 -9.85 6.18
CA VAL A 20 1.78 -9.17 4.92
C VAL A 20 3.07 -8.79 4.21
N ILE A 21 3.22 -9.22 2.95
CA ILE A 21 4.30 -8.81 2.05
C ILE A 21 3.70 -8.00 0.91
N ASP A 22 4.08 -6.72 0.83
CA ASP A 22 3.67 -5.81 -0.22
C ASP A 22 4.72 -5.78 -1.34
N VAL A 23 4.33 -6.18 -2.54
CA VAL A 23 5.17 -6.10 -3.74
C VAL A 23 4.59 -5.14 -4.77
N GLY A 24 3.52 -4.42 -4.41
CA GLY A 24 2.90 -3.40 -5.25
C GLY A 24 3.82 -2.22 -5.48
N VAL A 25 3.85 -1.74 -6.72
CA VAL A 25 4.62 -0.55 -7.11
C VAL A 25 3.71 0.34 -7.94
N ASN A 26 3.05 1.27 -7.26
CA ASN A 26 2.10 2.19 -7.84
C ASN A 26 2.65 3.61 -7.75
N ARG A 27 2.55 4.39 -8.85
CA ARG A 27 2.91 5.81 -8.84
C ARG A 27 1.65 6.61 -8.54
N VAL A 28 1.71 7.46 -7.53
CA VAL A 28 0.63 8.37 -7.16
C VAL A 28 1.15 9.79 -7.26
N ASP A 29 0.43 10.65 -7.96
CA ASP A 29 0.81 12.04 -8.14
C ASP A 29 1.00 12.73 -6.78
N ASP A 30 2.14 13.41 -6.64
CA ASP A 30 2.53 14.13 -5.45
C ASP A 30 3.32 15.37 -5.88
N PRO A 31 2.68 16.55 -5.94
CA PRO A 31 3.34 17.79 -6.32
C PRO A 31 4.48 18.21 -5.39
N ALA A 32 4.54 17.68 -4.18
CA ALA A 32 5.63 17.96 -3.22
C ALA A 32 6.83 17.02 -3.41
N ALA A 33 6.68 15.93 -4.17
CA ALA A 33 7.78 15.01 -4.45
C ALA A 33 8.65 15.54 -5.60
N GLU A 34 9.97 15.33 -5.51
CA GLU A 34 10.96 15.78 -6.52
C GLU A 34 10.61 15.33 -7.96
N LYS A 35 10.03 14.12 -8.09
CA LYS A 35 9.66 13.52 -9.38
C LYS A 35 8.20 13.77 -9.77
N GLY A 36 7.45 14.52 -8.97
CA GLY A 36 6.01 14.76 -9.13
C GLY A 36 5.11 13.57 -8.74
N TYR A 37 5.69 12.49 -8.21
CA TYR A 37 4.95 11.32 -7.75
C TYR A 37 5.66 10.61 -6.59
N ARG A 38 4.90 9.91 -5.76
CA ARG A 38 5.38 8.97 -4.75
C ARG A 38 5.12 7.52 -5.18
N LEU A 39 5.95 6.60 -4.68
CA LEU A 39 5.70 5.17 -4.83
C LEU A 39 4.86 4.67 -3.66
N VAL A 40 3.82 3.91 -3.98
CA VAL A 40 2.86 3.38 -3.02
C VAL A 40 2.64 1.90 -3.32
N GLY A 41 2.60 1.09 -2.26
CA GLY A 41 2.31 -0.32 -2.38
C GLY A 41 0.83 -0.61 -2.64
N ASP A 42 0.48 -1.89 -2.71
CA ASP A 42 -0.91 -2.32 -2.83
C ASP A 42 -1.62 -2.34 -1.47
N VAL A 43 -0.89 -2.19 -0.37
CA VAL A 43 -1.41 -2.27 0.99
C VAL A 43 -1.60 -0.87 1.58
N ASP A 44 -2.76 -0.64 2.18
CA ASP A 44 -3.01 0.51 3.04
C ASP A 44 -2.25 0.33 4.37
N PHE A 45 -0.93 0.55 4.31
CA PHE A 45 -0.02 0.19 5.38
C PHE A 45 -0.35 0.83 6.74
N PRO A 46 -0.73 2.12 6.84
CA PRO A 46 -1.10 2.72 8.12
C PRO A 46 -2.28 2.01 8.81
N ALA A 47 -3.28 1.58 8.03
CA ALA A 47 -4.45 0.87 8.54
C ALA A 47 -4.17 -0.61 8.84
N VAL A 48 -3.27 -1.25 8.08
CA VAL A 48 -2.94 -2.69 8.20
C VAL A 48 -1.88 -2.97 9.27
N LYS A 49 -0.94 -2.05 9.52
CA LYS A 49 0.13 -2.21 10.52
C LYS A 49 -0.34 -2.63 11.93
N PRO A 50 -1.48 -2.15 12.48
CA PRO A 50 -1.93 -2.54 13.82
C PRO A 50 -2.75 -3.85 13.89
N VAL A 51 -3.00 -4.52 12.75
CA VAL A 51 -3.76 -5.79 12.65
C VAL A 51 -2.90 -7.00 13.00
#